data_AF-A0A0P7UKB9-F1
#
_entry.id   AF-A0A0P7UKB9-F1
#
_cell.length_a   1.000
_cell.length_b   1.000
_cell.length_c   1.000
_cell.angle_alpha   90.00
_cell.angle_beta   90.00
_cell.angle_gamma   90.00
#
_symmetry.space_group_name_H-M   'P 1'
#
loop_
_entity.id
_entity.type
_entity.pdbx_description
1 polymer ?
#
loop_
_entity_poly.entity_id
_entity_poly.type
_entity_poly.pdbx_seq_one_letter_code
_entity_poly.pdbx_strand_id
1 'polypeptide(L)'
;MRARVVECYADFRAEDFEVKTYTAQAIHHAVIAEQLAKLAQGISQLDKELHVQVVARHEDLLAQATGIESLEGVLQMMQTRIAALQGAVDRIRTKIVDPYNKIVARTAQLARLQVACDLLRRIIRILYLSKRLQGQLQGGSREITKAAQSLNEL
;
A
#
# COMPACT_ATOMS: atom_id res chain seq x y z
N MET A 1 26.06 9.38 -78.33
CA MET A 1 26.06 7.90 -78.17
C MET A 1 27.39 7.23 -78.48
N ARG A 2 28.16 7.61 -79.51
CA ARG A 2 29.45 6.95 -79.84
C ARG A 2 30.56 7.04 -78.77
N ALA A 3 30.66 8.15 -78.03
CA ALA A 3 31.73 8.34 -77.03
C ALA A 3 31.62 7.39 -75.81
N ARG A 4 30.39 7.10 -75.36
CA ARG A 4 30.13 6.25 -74.18
C ARG A 4 30.47 4.77 -74.42
N VAL A 5 30.46 4.34 -75.68
CA VAL A 5 30.84 2.97 -76.07
C VAL A 5 32.37 2.79 -76.03
N VAL A 6 33.14 3.86 -76.25
CA VAL A 6 34.61 3.79 -76.31
C VAL A 6 35.23 3.58 -74.92
N GLU A 7 34.63 4.14 -73.86
CA GLU A 7 35.09 3.92 -72.48
C GLU A 7 34.96 2.47 -72.03
N CYS A 8 33.88 1.78 -72.41
CA CYS A 8 33.67 0.37 -72.02
C CYS A 8 34.67 -0.61 -72.67
N TYR A 9 35.40 -0.19 -73.70
CA TYR A 9 36.41 -1.01 -74.38
C TYR A 9 37.84 -0.47 -74.21
N ALA A 10 38.05 0.54 -73.36
CA ALA A 10 39.34 1.18 -73.18
C ALA A 10 40.42 0.16 -72.73
N ASP A 11 40.06 -0.74 -71.81
CA ASP A 11 40.95 -1.79 -71.30
C ASP A 11 41.44 -2.74 -72.41
N PHE A 12 40.59 -3.04 -73.39
CA PHE A 12 40.91 -3.93 -74.52
C PHE A 12 41.76 -3.25 -75.61
N ARG A 13 42.00 -1.94 -75.51
CA ARG A 13 42.82 -1.16 -76.45
C ARG A 13 44.22 -0.82 -75.92
N ALA A 14 44.55 -1.24 -74.69
CA ALA A 14 45.88 -1.05 -74.12
C ALA A 14 46.92 -1.95 -74.83
N GLU A 15 48.13 -1.44 -75.07
CA GLU A 15 49.20 -2.16 -75.81
C GLU A 15 49.71 -3.40 -75.06
N ASP A 16 49.49 -3.47 -73.74
CA ASP A 16 49.88 -4.54 -72.82
C ASP A 16 48.69 -5.41 -72.37
N PHE A 17 47.54 -5.33 -73.04
CA PHE A 17 46.34 -6.05 -72.66
C PHE A 17 46.55 -7.57 -72.57
N GLU A 18 46.47 -8.11 -71.36
CA GLU A 18 46.58 -9.53 -71.10
C GLU A 18 45.22 -10.15 -70.76
N VAL A 19 44.71 -10.96 -71.68
CA VAL A 19 43.41 -11.64 -71.56
C VAL A 19 43.28 -12.44 -70.26
N LYS A 20 44.34 -13.12 -69.83
CA LYS A 20 44.33 -13.96 -68.61
C LYS A 20 44.13 -13.12 -67.35
N THR A 21 44.80 -11.97 -67.28
CA THR A 21 44.73 -11.06 -66.14
C THR A 21 43.38 -10.36 -66.10
N TYR A 22 42.89 -9.87 -67.24
CA TYR A 22 41.56 -9.27 -67.34
C TYR A 22 40.44 -10.26 -66.98
N THR A 23 40.49 -11.49 -67.50
CA THR A 23 39.50 -12.52 -67.19
C THR A 23 39.54 -12.94 -65.72
N ALA A 24 40.72 -13.07 -65.11
CA ALA A 24 40.84 -13.33 -63.67
C ALA A 24 40.24 -12.21 -62.82
N GLN A 25 40.47 -10.94 -63.18
CA GLN A 25 39.89 -9.78 -62.51
C GLN A 25 38.37 -9.71 -62.67
N ALA A 26 37.86 -9.95 -63.88
CA ALA A 26 36.43 -10.00 -64.16
C ALA A 26 35.73 -11.12 -63.36
N ILE A 27 36.36 -12.30 -63.26
CA ILE A 27 35.88 -13.40 -62.43
C ILE A 27 35.87 -12.99 -60.95
N HIS A 28 36.94 -12.36 -60.45
CA HIS A 28 37.02 -11.90 -59.06
C HIS A 28 35.93 -10.86 -58.72
N HIS A 29 35.69 -9.88 -59.60
CA HIS A 29 34.60 -8.91 -59.45
C HIS A 29 33.22 -9.58 -59.48
N ALA A 30 33.01 -10.57 -60.35
CA ALA A 30 31.77 -11.34 -60.37
C ALA A 30 31.53 -12.07 -59.05
N VAL A 31 32.58 -12.66 -58.45
CA VAL A 31 32.49 -13.30 -57.12
C VAL A 31 32.16 -12.28 -56.03
N ILE A 32 32.80 -11.09 -56.02
CA ILE A 32 32.47 -10.03 -55.05
C ILE A 32 31.02 -9.57 -55.20
N ALA A 33 30.56 -9.36 -56.43
CA ALA A 33 29.19 -8.95 -56.71
C ALA A 33 28.19 -10.01 -56.22
N GLU A 34 28.51 -11.30 -56.37
CA GLU A 34 27.70 -12.39 -55.84
C GLU A 34 27.63 -12.38 -54.31
N GLN A 35 28.75 -12.15 -53.62
CA GLN A 35 28.76 -12.06 -52.16
C GLN A 35 28.00 -10.84 -51.64
N LEU A 36 28.11 -9.68 -52.32
CA LEU A 36 27.31 -8.49 -52.00
C LEU A 36 25.82 -8.75 -52.20
N ALA A 37 25.44 -9.46 -53.27
CA ALA A 37 24.05 -9.85 -53.52
C ALA A 37 23.52 -10.77 -52.41
N LYS A 38 24.32 -11.75 -51.96
CA LYS A 38 23.98 -12.64 -50.84
C LYS A 38 23.83 -11.88 -49.52
N LEU A 39 24.70 -10.92 -49.24
CA LEU A 39 24.61 -10.09 -48.04
C LEU A 39 23.36 -9.21 -48.07
N ALA A 40 23.07 -8.56 -49.20
CA ALA A 40 21.86 -7.76 -49.37
C ALA A 40 20.59 -8.62 -49.18
N GLN A 41 20.57 -9.84 -49.73
CA GLN A 41 19.49 -10.80 -49.51
C GLN A 41 19.36 -11.18 -48.03
N GLY A 42 20.47 -11.43 -47.34
CA GLY A 42 20.48 -11.73 -45.91
C GLY A 42 19.95 -10.57 -45.05
N ILE A 43 20.31 -9.34 -45.39
CA ILE A 43 19.77 -8.13 -44.73
C ILE A 43 18.25 -8.04 -44.94
N SER A 44 17.77 -8.22 -46.16
CA SER A 44 16.32 -8.21 -46.44
C SER A 44 15.56 -9.34 -45.73
N GLN A 45 16.18 -10.51 -45.54
CA GLN A 45 15.59 -11.59 -44.76
C GLN A 45 15.54 -11.26 -43.27
N LEU A 46 16.62 -10.70 -42.72
CA LEU A 46 16.67 -10.28 -41.33
C LEU A 46 15.61 -9.20 -41.03
N ASP A 47 15.45 -8.23 -41.93
CA ASP A 47 14.47 -7.16 -41.81
C ASP A 47 13.03 -7.71 -41.79
N LYS A 48 12.72 -8.66 -42.68
CA LYS A 48 11.42 -9.37 -42.67
C LYS A 48 11.19 -10.11 -41.36
N GLU A 49 12.17 -10.86 -40.89
CA GLU A 49 12.01 -11.68 -39.69
C GLU A 49 11.88 -10.82 -38.44
N LEU A 50 12.62 -9.71 -38.39
CA LEU A 50 12.52 -8.71 -37.32
C LEU A 50 11.13 -8.06 -37.33
N HIS A 51 10.61 -7.70 -38.49
CA HIS A 51 9.26 -7.18 -38.62
C HIS A 51 8.20 -8.18 -38.13
N VAL A 52 8.31 -9.45 -38.52
CA VAL A 52 7.40 -10.52 -38.06
C VAL A 52 7.45 -10.66 -36.53
N GLN A 53 8.64 -10.69 -35.94
CA GLN A 53 8.79 -10.79 -34.49
C GLN A 53 8.21 -9.57 -33.75
N VAL A 54 8.42 -8.36 -34.28
CA VAL A 54 7.88 -7.13 -33.71
C VAL A 54 6.36 -7.14 -33.78
N VAL A 55 5.78 -7.46 -34.94
CA VAL A 55 4.32 -7.52 -35.12
C VAL A 55 3.70 -8.61 -34.26
N ALA A 56 4.32 -9.79 -34.19
CA ALA A 56 3.81 -10.91 -33.40
C ALA A 56 3.73 -10.60 -31.90
N ARG A 57 4.61 -9.74 -31.38
CA ARG A 57 4.70 -9.46 -29.93
C ARG A 57 4.10 -8.11 -29.53
N HIS A 58 3.86 -7.19 -30.48
CA HIS A 58 3.45 -5.83 -30.13
C HIS A 58 2.08 -5.80 -29.44
N GLU A 59 1.14 -6.66 -29.83
CA GLU A 59 -0.23 -6.63 -29.29
C GLU A 59 -0.22 -7.16 -27.87
N ASP A 60 0.50 -8.24 -27.62
CA ASP A 60 0.66 -8.82 -26.29
C ASP A 60 1.33 -7.83 -25.32
N LEU A 61 2.39 -7.14 -25.75
CA LEU A 61 3.06 -6.12 -24.94
C LEU A 61 2.15 -4.92 -24.66
N LEU A 62 1.36 -4.48 -25.65
CA LEU A 62 0.41 -3.39 -25.46
C LEU A 62 -0.71 -3.79 -24.48
N ALA A 63 -1.28 -4.99 -24.67
CA ALA A 63 -2.31 -5.53 -23.80
C ALA A 63 -1.80 -5.68 -22.35
N GLN A 64 -0.56 -6.13 -22.17
CA GLN A 64 0.10 -6.19 -20.86
C GLN A 64 0.27 -4.78 -20.27
N ALA A 65 0.75 -3.81 -21.04
CA ALA A 65 0.92 -2.43 -20.56
C ALA A 65 -0.41 -1.81 -20.12
N THR A 66 -1.48 -1.97 -20.91
CA THR A 66 -2.83 -1.53 -20.53
C THR A 66 -3.36 -2.29 -19.32
N GLY A 67 -3.07 -3.59 -19.20
CA GLY A 67 -3.42 -4.40 -18.03
C GLY A 67 -2.74 -3.90 -16.75
N ILE A 68 -1.46 -3.52 -16.83
CA ILE A 68 -0.71 -2.95 -15.71
C ILE A 68 -1.29 -1.60 -15.30
N GLU A 69 -1.60 -0.71 -16.26
CA GLU A 69 -2.21 0.59 -15.98
C GLU A 69 -3.58 0.45 -15.31
N SER A 70 -4.40 -0.50 -15.77
CA SER A 70 -5.68 -0.82 -15.13
C SER A 70 -5.50 -1.31 -13.69
N LEU A 71 -4.52 -2.21 -13.46
CA LEU A 71 -4.22 -2.74 -12.13
C LEU A 71 -3.73 -1.63 -11.19
N GLU A 72 -2.91 -0.71 -11.66
CA GLU A 72 -2.45 0.46 -10.90
C GLU A 72 -3.64 1.31 -10.44
N GLY A 73 -4.62 1.56 -11.32
CA GLY A 73 -5.86 2.25 -10.97
C GLY A 73 -6.66 1.53 -9.88
N VAL A 74 -6.78 0.20 -9.96
CA VAL A 74 -7.45 -0.61 -8.93
C VAL A 74 -6.71 -0.55 -7.60
N LEU A 75 -5.38 -0.66 -7.61
CA LEU A 75 -4.54 -0.56 -6.41
C LEU A 75 -4.66 0.80 -5.74
N GLN A 76 -4.65 1.89 -6.52
CA GLN A 76 -4.82 3.24 -6.00
C GLN A 76 -6.20 3.43 -5.36
N MET A 77 -7.25 2.90 -5.98
CA MET A 77 -8.59 2.90 -5.41
C MET A 77 -8.65 2.09 -4.09
N MET A 78 -8.03 0.91 -4.05
CA MET A 78 -7.94 0.10 -2.83
C MET A 78 -7.22 0.85 -1.71
N GLN A 79 -6.07 1.45 -2.00
CA GLN A 79 -5.31 2.23 -1.01
C GLN A 79 -6.14 3.36 -0.40
N THR A 80 -6.89 4.07 -1.24
CA THR A 80 -7.78 5.16 -0.81
C THR A 80 -8.90 4.65 0.10
N ARG A 81 -9.51 3.51 -0.25
CA ARG A 81 -10.57 2.87 0.57
C ARG A 81 -10.03 2.35 1.90
N ILE A 82 -8.83 1.77 1.91
CA ILE A 82 -8.17 1.31 3.13
C ILE A 82 -7.89 2.49 4.07
N ALA A 83 -7.36 3.60 3.55
CA ALA A 83 -7.13 4.80 4.35
C ALA A 83 -8.43 5.38 4.94
N ALA A 84 -9.51 5.40 4.14
CA ALA A 84 -10.83 5.83 4.62
C ALA A 84 -11.37 4.92 5.73
N LEU A 85 -11.18 3.61 5.60
CA LEU A 85 -11.58 2.62 6.61
C LEU A 85 -10.79 2.78 7.90
N GLN A 86 -9.46 2.94 7.82
CA GLN A 86 -8.62 3.24 8.98
C GLN A 86 -9.09 4.50 9.71
N GLY A 87 -9.36 5.58 8.96
CA GLY A 87 -9.92 6.80 9.55
C GLY A 87 -11.30 6.60 10.20
N ALA A 88 -12.15 5.71 9.66
CA ALA A 88 -13.44 5.38 10.27
C ALA A 88 -13.27 4.60 11.59
N VAL A 89 -12.33 3.65 11.65
CA VAL A 89 -12.00 2.90 12.85
C VAL A 89 -11.45 3.82 13.94
N ASP A 90 -10.58 4.76 13.60
CA ASP A 90 -10.05 5.74 14.56
C ASP A 90 -11.16 6.67 15.11
N ARG A 91 -12.10 7.08 14.25
CA ARG A 91 -13.29 7.82 14.69
C ARG A 91 -14.18 6.99 15.63
N ILE A 92 -14.35 5.69 15.39
CA ILE A 92 -15.09 4.79 16.28
C ILE A 92 -14.39 4.70 17.63
N ARG A 93 -13.06 4.50 17.66
CA ARG A 93 -12.29 4.45 18.91
C ARG A 93 -12.49 5.71 19.73
N THR A 94 -12.27 6.87 19.12
CA THR A 94 -12.35 8.18 19.81
C THR A 94 -13.76 8.53 20.26
N LYS A 95 -14.80 8.18 19.48
CA LYS A 95 -16.19 8.54 19.79
C LYS A 95 -16.94 7.52 20.63
N ILE A 96 -16.47 6.28 20.69
CA ILE A 96 -17.19 5.18 21.35
C ILE A 96 -16.35 4.55 22.46
N VAL A 97 -15.15 4.07 22.12
CA VAL A 97 -14.31 3.32 23.09
C VAL A 97 -13.83 4.23 24.22
N ASP A 98 -13.33 5.43 23.91
CA ASP A 98 -12.82 6.33 24.94
C ASP A 98 -13.93 6.84 25.88
N PRO A 99 -15.10 7.30 25.39
CA PRO A 99 -16.22 7.66 26.27
C PRO A 99 -16.74 6.49 27.09
N TYR A 100 -16.81 5.28 26.51
CA TYR A 100 -17.20 4.07 27.23
C TYR A 100 -16.28 3.82 28.44
N ASN A 101 -14.95 3.84 28.22
CA ASN A 101 -13.98 3.65 29.29
C ASN A 101 -14.10 4.73 30.38
N LYS A 102 -14.35 5.99 29.99
CA LYS A 102 -14.61 7.09 30.94
C LYS A 102 -15.88 6.85 31.76
N ILE A 103 -16.96 6.36 31.15
CA ILE A 103 -18.22 6.03 31.85
C ILE A 103 -17.97 4.91 32.85
N VAL A 104 -17.34 3.82 32.44
CA VAL A 104 -17.02 2.68 33.34
C VAL A 104 -16.21 3.16 34.56
N ALA A 105 -15.17 3.97 34.34
CA ALA A 105 -14.36 4.51 35.43
C ALA A 105 -15.17 5.42 36.38
N ARG A 106 -16.01 6.30 35.82
CA ARG A 106 -16.86 7.21 36.62
C ARG A 106 -17.95 6.45 37.38
N THR A 107 -18.55 5.42 36.80
CA THR A 107 -19.54 4.57 37.49
C THR A 107 -18.91 3.84 38.67
N ALA A 108 -17.68 3.30 38.50
CA ALA A 108 -16.95 2.71 39.61
C ALA A 108 -16.61 3.72 40.71
N GLN A 109 -16.23 4.95 40.35
CA GLN A 109 -16.02 6.04 41.31
C GLN A 109 -17.31 6.39 42.07
N LEU A 110 -18.43 6.52 41.36
CA LEU A 110 -19.73 6.84 41.95
C LEU A 110 -20.17 5.77 42.94
N ALA A 111 -20.02 4.48 42.60
CA ALA A 111 -20.34 3.38 43.50
C ALA A 111 -19.52 3.45 44.81
N ARG A 112 -18.21 3.72 44.70
CA ARG A 112 -17.36 3.92 45.89
C ARG A 112 -17.78 5.13 46.73
N LEU A 113 -18.17 6.22 46.10
CA LEU A 113 -18.67 7.42 46.79
C LEU A 113 -19.99 7.15 47.51
N GLN A 114 -20.90 6.38 46.91
CA GLN A 114 -22.15 5.99 47.55
C GLN A 114 -21.89 5.17 48.82
N VAL A 115 -21.01 4.17 48.73
CA VAL A 115 -20.59 3.38 49.90
C VAL A 115 -19.97 4.27 50.98
N ALA A 116 -19.09 5.19 50.61
CA ALA A 116 -18.49 6.13 51.56
C ALA A 116 -19.55 7.02 52.23
N CYS A 117 -20.51 7.55 51.47
CA CYS A 117 -21.62 8.33 52.01
C CYS A 117 -22.49 7.52 52.98
N ASP A 118 -22.78 6.26 52.68
CA ASP A 118 -23.56 5.40 53.57
C ASP A 118 -22.82 5.08 54.86
N LEU A 119 -21.51 4.84 54.78
CA LEU A 119 -20.65 4.68 55.96
C LEU A 119 -20.66 5.96 56.80
N LEU A 120 -20.52 7.14 56.19
CA LEU A 120 -20.57 8.41 56.91
C LEU A 120 -21.92 8.63 57.60
N ARG A 121 -23.05 8.32 56.94
CA ARG A 121 -24.38 8.40 57.56
C ARG A 121 -24.51 7.47 58.77
N ARG A 122 -23.98 6.24 58.66
CA ARG A 122 -23.95 5.27 59.76
C ARG A 122 -23.10 5.79 60.93
N ILE A 123 -21.91 6.33 60.64
CA ILE A 123 -21.02 6.92 61.65
C ILE A 123 -21.72 8.08 62.36
N ILE A 124 -22.34 9.01 61.63
CA ILE A 124 -23.08 10.14 62.23
C ILE A 124 -24.19 9.64 63.15
N ARG A 125 -24.96 8.64 62.73
CA ARG A 125 -26.01 8.03 63.56
C ARG A 125 -25.44 7.42 64.84
N ILE A 126 -24.35 6.65 64.74
CA ILE A 126 -23.67 6.05 65.89
C ILE A 126 -23.17 7.13 66.85
N LEU A 127 -22.52 8.18 66.33
CA LEU A 127 -22.03 9.30 67.16
C LEU A 127 -23.17 10.01 67.88
N TYR A 128 -24.30 10.25 67.21
CA TYR A 128 -25.49 10.84 67.81
C TYR A 128 -26.05 9.97 68.94
N LEU A 129 -26.24 8.67 68.69
CA LEU A 129 -26.77 7.73 69.68
C LEU A 129 -25.82 7.57 70.87
N SER A 130 -24.52 7.49 70.63
CA SER A 130 -23.49 7.44 71.68
C SER A 130 -23.53 8.69 72.57
N LYS A 131 -23.65 9.88 71.98
CA LYS A 131 -23.77 11.14 72.75
C LYS A 131 -25.06 11.19 73.56
N ARG A 132 -26.18 10.75 72.98
CA ARG A 132 -27.48 10.66 73.66
C ARG A 132 -27.43 9.69 74.84
N LEU A 133 -26.84 8.50 74.64
CA LEU A 133 -26.64 7.49 75.67
C LEU A 133 -25.78 8.04 76.82
N GLN A 134 -24.66 8.70 76.52
CA GLN A 134 -23.82 9.34 77.53
C GLN A 134 -24.60 10.36 78.38
N GLY A 135 -25.45 11.18 77.75
CA GLY A 135 -26.32 12.12 78.47
C GLY A 135 -27.36 11.42 79.36
N GLN A 136 -27.97 10.33 78.88
CA GLN A 136 -28.95 9.55 79.67
C GLN A 136 -28.29 8.85 80.87
N LEU A 137 -27.07 8.34 80.72
CA LEU A 137 -26.32 7.73 81.82
C LEU A 137 -25.96 8.74 82.93
N GLN A 138 -25.70 10.01 82.57
CA GLN A 138 -25.49 11.08 83.55
C GLN A 138 -26.76 11.43 84.35
N GLY A 139 -27.96 11.13 83.82
CA GLY A 139 -29.24 11.31 84.50
C GLY A 139 -29.54 10.29 85.61
N GLY A 140 -28.65 9.29 85.81
CA GLY A 140 -28.76 8.30 86.88
C GLY A 140 -29.98 7.36 86.76
N SER A 141 -30.44 6.83 87.90
CA SER A 141 -31.49 5.78 87.97
C SER A 141 -32.78 6.12 87.23
N ARG A 142 -33.12 7.41 87.14
CA ARG A 142 -34.35 7.91 86.51
C ARG A 142 -34.39 7.73 84.99
N GLU A 143 -33.23 7.66 84.32
CA GLU A 143 -33.14 7.58 82.85
C GLU A 143 -32.64 6.21 82.35
N ILE A 144 -32.46 5.22 83.25
CA ILE A 144 -31.92 3.88 82.93
C ILE A 144 -32.70 3.18 81.80
N THR A 145 -34.03 3.22 81.81
CA THR A 145 -34.85 2.58 80.77
C THR A 145 -34.62 3.20 79.39
N LYS A 146 -34.41 4.52 79.33
CA LYS A 146 -34.12 5.22 78.07
C LYS A 146 -32.69 4.97 77.59
N ALA A 147 -31.73 4.81 78.51
CA ALA A 147 -30.38 4.39 78.18
C ALA A 147 -30.36 2.98 77.58
N ALA A 148 -31.12 2.04 78.16
CA ALA A 148 -31.26 0.68 77.62
C ALA A 148 -31.86 0.69 76.20
N GLN A 149 -32.86 1.54 75.93
CA GLN A 149 -33.41 1.70 74.59
C GLN A 149 -32.40 2.28 73.60
N SER A 150 -31.64 3.33 73.97
CA SER A 150 -30.60 3.88 73.11
C SER A 150 -29.50 2.88 72.77
N LEU A 151 -29.17 1.97 73.70
CA LEU A 151 -28.22 0.88 73.47
C LEU A 151 -28.74 -0.13 72.44
N ASN A 152 -30.05 -0.39 72.42
CA ASN A 152 -30.69 -1.29 71.45
C ASN A 152 -30.80 -0.67 70.04
N GLU A 153 -30.74 0.66 69.92
CA GLU A 153 -30.81 1.39 68.64
C GLU A 153 -29.44 1.59 67.95
N LEU A 154 -28.35 1.32 68.69
CA LEU A 154 -26.94 1.38 68.26
C LEU A 154 -26.56 0.14 67.43
#